data_AF-A0A8S9QR68-F1
#
_entry.id   AF-A0A8S9QR68-F1
#
_cell.length_a   1.000
_cell.length_b   1.000
_cell.length_c   1.000
_cell.angle_alpha   90.00
_cell.angle_beta   90.00
_cell.angle_gamma   90.00
#
_symmetry.space_group_name_H-M   'P 1'
#
loop_
_entity.id
_entity.type
_entity.pdbx_description
1 polymer ?
#
loop_
_entity_poly.entity_id
_entity_poly.type
_entity_poly.pdbx_seq_one_letter_code
_entity_poly.pdbx_strand_id
1 'polypeptide(L)'
;MNLRRHKVSEDAQTRSSSLLTSDELLLKFPIDLVIEIFSRLPLKSIALCRCVSKRWSSVLRRPDFTDVFFTKSSTRHKLLFACRKEDKKEVIFFSTPQPQNLVSNRVA
;
A
#
# COMPACT_ATOMS: atom_id res chain seq x y z
N MET A 1 51.84 -41.09 -26.16
CA MET A 1 50.87 -40.18 -25.52
C MET A 1 49.71 -41.03 -25.02
N ASN A 2 49.68 -41.35 -23.73
CA ASN A 2 48.71 -42.28 -23.15
C ASN A 2 47.44 -41.55 -22.72
N LEU A 3 46.30 -42.05 -23.20
CA LEU A 3 44.95 -41.69 -22.79
C LEU A 3 44.66 -42.29 -21.41
N ARG A 4 44.40 -41.46 -20.40
CA ARG A 4 43.82 -41.91 -19.12
C ARG A 4 42.49 -41.19 -18.90
N ARG A 5 41.40 -41.92 -19.11
CA ARG A 5 40.10 -41.60 -18.51
C ARG A 5 40.22 -41.87 -17.01
N HIS A 6 39.88 -40.90 -16.17
CA HIS A 6 39.47 -41.15 -14.80
C HIS A 6 38.16 -40.44 -14.55
N LYS A 7 37.20 -41.20 -14.01
CA LYS A 7 35.83 -40.83 -13.68
C LYS A 7 35.72 -40.64 -12.16
N VAL A 8 34.76 -39.79 -11.77
CA VAL A 8 34.01 -39.72 -10.49
C VAL A 8 34.71 -39.09 -9.27
N SER A 9 34.16 -37.96 -8.80
CA SER A 9 33.34 -37.92 -7.58
C SER A 9 32.44 -36.67 -7.60
N GLU A 10 31.13 -36.87 -7.77
CA GLU A 10 30.11 -35.88 -7.40
C GLU A 10 29.95 -35.96 -5.88
N ASP A 11 30.53 -35.01 -5.16
CA ASP A 11 30.23 -34.83 -3.74
C ASP A 11 29.22 -33.69 -3.60
N ALA A 12 27.95 -34.09 -3.65
CA ALA A 12 26.84 -33.35 -3.11
C ALA A 12 27.04 -33.23 -1.58
N GLN A 13 27.32 -32.03 -1.08
CA GLN A 13 27.00 -31.73 0.31
C GLN A 13 26.49 -30.29 0.44
N THR A 14 25.18 -30.19 0.23
CA THR A 14 24.25 -29.24 0.82
C THR A 14 24.68 -28.80 2.23
N ARG A 15 25.34 -27.66 2.33
CA ARG A 15 25.30 -26.80 3.53
C ARG A 15 24.28 -25.70 3.29
N SER A 16 23.00 -26.09 3.20
CA SER A 16 21.87 -25.17 3.36
C SER A 16 21.79 -24.79 4.84
N SER A 17 22.62 -23.84 5.25
CA SER A 17 22.52 -23.20 6.56
C SER A 17 22.06 -21.76 6.36
N SER A 18 20.72 -21.61 6.34
CA SER A 18 19.99 -20.47 6.93
C SER A 18 20.41 -19.04 6.57
N LEU A 19 20.51 -18.68 5.29
CA LEU A 19 20.36 -17.29 4.88
C LEU A 19 18.98 -17.12 4.25
N LEU A 20 17.95 -16.93 5.08
CA LEU A 20 16.69 -16.38 4.59
C LEU A 20 17.06 -15.01 4.01
N THR A 21 17.02 -14.89 2.69
CA THR A 21 17.26 -13.61 2.04
C THR A 21 16.23 -12.64 2.60
N SER A 22 16.62 -11.37 2.79
CA SER A 22 15.67 -10.33 3.21
C SER A 22 14.43 -10.32 2.31
N ASP A 23 14.56 -10.75 1.06
CA ASP A 23 13.45 -10.95 0.14
C ASP A 23 12.45 -12.03 0.60
N GLU A 24 12.87 -13.16 1.17
CA GLU A 24 11.98 -14.18 1.73
C GLU A 24 11.27 -13.74 3.02
N LEU A 25 11.97 -13.01 3.90
CA LEU A 25 11.34 -12.44 5.10
C LEU A 25 10.35 -11.33 4.75
N LEU A 26 10.69 -10.51 3.77
CA LEU A 26 9.75 -9.55 3.24
C LEU A 26 8.58 -10.28 2.59
N LEU A 27 8.78 -11.37 1.82
CA LEU A 27 7.70 -12.18 1.21
C LEU A 27 6.69 -12.68 2.23
N LYS A 28 7.13 -13.02 3.45
CA LYS A 28 6.26 -13.39 4.57
C LYS A 28 5.43 -12.25 5.15
N PHE A 29 5.74 -10.99 4.86
CA PHE A 29 4.95 -9.87 5.35
C PHE A 29 3.59 -9.80 4.62
N PRO A 30 2.46 -9.90 5.34
CA PRO A 30 1.14 -9.96 4.73
C PRO A 30 0.87 -8.72 3.90
N ILE A 31 0.57 -8.95 2.62
CA ILE A 31 0.34 -7.88 1.65
C ILE A 31 -0.86 -7.00 2.02
N ASP A 32 -1.86 -7.60 2.66
CA ASP A 32 -3.08 -6.92 3.09
C ASP A 32 -2.78 -5.87 4.17
N LEU A 33 -1.86 -6.17 5.10
CA LEU A 33 -1.42 -5.21 6.12
C LEU A 33 -0.66 -4.04 5.49
N VAL A 34 0.16 -4.31 4.46
CA VAL A 34 0.84 -3.25 3.70
C VAL A 34 -0.19 -2.31 3.08
N ILE A 35 -1.17 -2.88 2.38
CA ILE A 35 -2.26 -2.13 1.74
C ILE A 35 -3.01 -1.30 2.79
N GLU A 36 -3.33 -1.89 3.94
CA GLU A 36 -4.05 -1.19 5.00
C GLU A 36 -3.25 0.00 5.56
N ILE A 37 -1.96 -0.17 5.84
CA ILE A 37 -1.09 0.90 6.34
C ILE A 37 -1.00 2.03 5.32
N PHE A 38 -0.64 1.71 4.07
CA PHE A 38 -0.50 2.72 3.03
C PHE A 38 -1.83 3.41 2.70
N SER A 39 -2.96 2.71 2.82
CA SER A 39 -4.28 3.29 2.58
C SER A 39 -4.67 4.42 3.55
N ARG A 40 -3.96 4.55 4.67
CA ARG A 40 -4.17 5.60 5.68
C ARG A 40 -3.28 6.83 5.47
N LEU A 41 -2.29 6.75 4.58
CA LEU A 41 -1.33 7.82 4.33
C LEU A 41 -1.81 8.80 3.26
N PRO A 42 -1.33 10.07 3.27
CA PRO A 42 -1.56 11.00 2.17
C PRO A 42 -0.94 10.50 0.86
N LEU A 43 -1.56 10.84 -0.27
CA LEU A 43 -1.10 10.45 -1.61
C LEU A 43 0.36 10.84 -1.89
N LYS A 44 0.79 12.02 -1.40
CA LYS A 44 2.17 12.49 -1.56
C LYS A 44 3.19 11.56 -0.91
N SER A 45 2.89 11.07 0.29
CA SER A 45 3.77 10.13 1.00
C SER A 45 3.83 8.79 0.28
N ILE A 46 2.69 8.29 -0.19
CA ILE A 46 2.60 7.03 -0.95
C ILE A 46 3.45 7.12 -2.24
N ALA A 47 3.40 8.26 -2.94
CA ALA A 47 4.20 8.48 -4.14
C ALA A 47 5.71 8.35 -3.88
N LEU A 48 6.20 8.86 -2.75
CA LEU A 48 7.61 8.70 -2.34
C LEU A 48 7.93 7.24 -1.98
N CYS A 49 7.02 6.54 -1.29
CA CYS A 49 7.22 5.15 -0.90
C CYS A 49 7.39 4.20 -2.09
N ARG A 50 6.84 4.53 -3.27
CA ARG A 50 7.05 3.76 -4.51
C ARG A 50 8.52 3.69 -4.95
N CYS A 51 9.34 4.64 -4.51
CA CYS A 51 10.76 4.73 -4.84
C CYS A 51 11.67 4.02 -3.82
N VAL A 52 11.13 3.59 -2.67
CA VAL A 52 11.92 3.01 -1.57
C VAL A 52 12.33 1.56 -1.86
N SER A 53 11.46 0.77 -2.48
CA SER A 53 11.78 -0.61 -2.87
C SER A 53 10.95 -1.10 -4.06
N LYS A 54 11.50 -2.05 -4.83
CA LYS A 54 10.78 -2.72 -5.93
C LYS A 54 9.49 -3.36 -5.47
N ARG A 55 9.51 -3.99 -4.28
CA ARG A 55 8.34 -4.62 -3.68
C ARG A 55 7.23 -3.61 -3.45
N TRP A 56 7.49 -2.53 -2.71
CA TRP A 56 6.47 -1.51 -2.42
C TRP A 56 5.96 -0.84 -3.69
N SER A 57 6.85 -0.59 -4.65
CA SER A 57 6.47 -0.12 -5.99
C SER A 57 5.46 -1.05 -6.66
N SER A 58 5.66 -2.37 -6.55
CA SER A 58 4.74 -3.38 -7.06
C SER A 58 3.40 -3.36 -6.30
N VAL A 59 3.44 -3.39 -4.96
CA VAL A 59 2.22 -3.36 -4.11
C VAL A 59 1.35 -2.15 -4.40
N LEU A 60 1.94 -0.96 -4.40
CA LEU A 60 1.25 0.32 -4.56
C LEU A 60 0.75 0.58 -5.99
N ARG A 61 1.06 -0.30 -6.94
CA ARG A 61 0.52 -0.29 -8.31
C ARG A 61 -0.64 -1.27 -8.51
N ARG A 62 -0.93 -2.14 -7.54
CA ARG A 62 -1.99 -3.12 -7.69
C ARG A 62 -3.38 -2.44 -7.64
N PRO A 63 -4.36 -2.92 -8.45
CA PRO A 63 -5.71 -2.37 -8.45
C PRO A 63 -6.42 -2.45 -7.09
N ASP A 64 -6.21 -3.53 -6.33
CA ASP A 64 -6.82 -3.72 -5.01
C ASP A 64 -6.38 -2.66 -3.99
N PHE A 65 -5.11 -2.24 -4.02
CA PHE A 65 -4.64 -1.09 -3.24
C PHE A 65 -5.40 0.18 -3.62
N THR A 66 -5.53 0.42 -4.93
CA THR A 66 -6.22 1.60 -5.47
C THR A 66 -7.68 1.63 -5.02
N ASP A 67 -8.40 0.51 -5.12
CA ASP A 67 -9.79 0.40 -4.69
C ASP A 67 -9.96 0.66 -3.19
N VAL A 68 -9.10 0.07 -2.35
CA VAL A 68 -9.13 0.30 -0.89
C VAL A 68 -8.80 1.75 -0.55
N PHE A 69 -7.79 2.34 -1.20
CA PHE A 69 -7.39 3.73 -0.98
C PHE A 69 -8.50 4.69 -1.38
N PHE A 70 -9.14 4.48 -2.53
CA PHE A 70 -10.25 5.32 -2.99
C PHE A 70 -11.50 5.12 -2.15
N THR A 71 -11.85 3.88 -1.78
CA THR A 71 -13.00 3.62 -0.91
C THR A 71 -12.84 4.33 0.43
N LYS A 72 -11.66 4.22 1.07
CA LYS A 72 -11.38 4.89 2.35
C LYS A 72 -11.24 6.41 2.24
N SER A 73 -10.88 6.92 1.06
CA SER A 73 -10.82 8.36 0.82
C SER A 73 -12.21 8.93 0.51
N SER A 74 -13.02 8.18 -0.22
CA SER A 74 -14.42 8.47 -0.51
C SER A 74 -15.26 8.41 0.76
N THR A 75 -14.98 7.48 1.69
CA THR A 75 -15.68 7.51 2.98
C THR A 75 -15.41 8.74 3.82
N ARG A 76 -14.30 9.44 3.53
CA ARG A 76 -13.97 10.75 4.09
C ARG A 76 -14.44 11.89 3.19
N HIS A 77 -15.57 11.76 2.50
CA HIS A 77 -16.18 12.90 1.82
C HIS A 77 -16.23 14.07 2.81
N LYS A 78 -15.67 15.21 2.42
CA LYS A 78 -15.75 16.44 3.20
C LYS A 78 -16.72 17.36 2.48
N LEU A 79 -17.74 17.83 3.18
CA LEU A 79 -18.57 18.92 2.68
C LEU A 79 -17.71 20.18 2.69
N LEU A 80 -17.60 20.82 1.53
CA LEU A 80 -16.92 22.11 1.37
C LEU A 80 -17.97 23.21 1.35
N PHE A 81 -17.91 24.12 2.31
CA PHE A 81 -18.73 25.32 2.36
C PHE A 81 -17.89 26.53 1.93
N ALA A 82 -18.49 27.40 1.12
CA ALA A 82 -17.92 28.68 0.76
C ALA A 82 -18.82 29.80 1.28
N CYS A 83 -18.33 30.58 2.25
CA CYS A 83 -19.06 31.72 2.80
C CYS A 83 -18.45 33.02 2.27
N ARG A 84 -19.26 33.85 1.62
CA ARG A 84 -18.85 35.18 1.18
C ARG A 84 -19.23 36.20 2.26
N LYS A 85 -18.28 37.04 2.67
CA LYS A 85 -18.62 38.19 3.54
C LYS A 85 -19.33 39.25 2.71
N GLU A 86 -20.40 39.86 3.25
CA GLU A 86 -21.19 40.87 2.52
C GLU A 86 -20.35 42.08 2.10
N ASP A 87 -19.44 42.53 2.96
CA ASP A 87 -18.68 43.77 2.74
C ASP A 87 -17.31 43.57 2.06
N LYS A 88 -16.96 42.33 1.69
CA LYS A 88 -15.63 42.02 1.13
C LYS A 88 -15.76 41.05 -0.04
N LYS A 89 -14.92 41.21 -1.05
CA LYS A 89 -14.72 40.21 -2.12
C LYS A 89 -14.04 38.91 -1.63
N GLU A 90 -14.00 38.68 -0.32
CA GLU A 90 -13.35 37.55 0.33
C GLU A 90 -14.33 36.38 0.47
N VAL A 91 -13.90 35.20 0.03
CA VAL A 91 -14.64 33.93 0.19
C VAL A 91 -13.85 33.05 1.14
N ILE A 92 -14.51 32.60 2.21
CA ILE A 92 -13.92 31.71 3.21
C ILE A 92 -14.38 30.28 2.93
N PHE A 93 -13.44 29.35 2.89
CA PHE A 93 -13.70 27.94 2.69
C PHE A 93 -13.64 27.17 4.01
N PHE A 94 -14.69 26.42 4.33
CA PHE A 94 -14.75 25.51 5.47
C PHE A 94 -14.93 24.08 4.96
N SER A 95 -14.25 23.10 5.57
CA SER A 95 -14.47 21.68 5.26
C SER A 95 -14.89 20.93 6.50
N THR A 96 -15.97 20.14 6.43
CA THR A 96 -16.38 19.23 7.52
C THR A 96 -16.48 17.79 7.02
N PRO A 97 -16.11 16.76 7.81
CA PRO A 97 -16.38 15.37 7.44
C PRO A 97 -17.88 15.13 7.26
N GLN A 98 -18.27 14.46 6.16
CA GLN A 98 -19.64 14.04 5.94
C GLN A 98 -19.94 12.82 6.82
N PRO A 99 -20.96 12.85 7.70
CA PRO A 99 -21.32 11.70 8.51
C PRO A 99 -21.79 10.57 7.59
N GLN A 100 -21.16 9.41 7.70
CA GLN A 100 -21.59 8.22 6.98
C GLN A 100 -22.71 7.53 7.76
N ASN A 101 -23.93 7.56 7.19
CA ASN A 101 -25.12 6.81 7.57
C ASN A 101 -25.71 7.06 8.99
N LEU A 102 -26.81 7.82 9.02
CA LEU A 102 -27.81 7.85 10.11
C LEU A 102 -29.15 7.25 9.64
N VAL A 103 -29.13 6.22 8.80
CA VAL A 103 -30.35 5.51 8.39
C VAL A 103 -30.20 4.03 8.72
N SER A 104 -30.54 3.68 9.97
CA SER A 104 -30.98 2.32 10.29
C SER A 104 -32.15 2.39 11.27
N ASN A 105 -33.30 1.96 10.74
CA ASN A 105 -34.57 1.62 11.36
C ASN A 105 -35.35 2.67 12.16
N ARG A 106 -36.31 3.29 11.46
CA ARG A 106 -37.63 3.51 12.02
C ARG A 106 -38.70 2.96 11.06
N VAL A 107 -39.60 2.15 11.63
CA VAL A 107 -40.90 1.68 11.12
C VAL A 107 -40.90 0.40 10.26
N ALA A 108 -41.20 -0.73 10.90
CA ALA A 108 -42.47 -1.45 10.75
C ALA A 108 -42.83 -2.11 12.08
#